data_AF-A0A1A8C7S9-F1
#
_entry.id   AF-A0A1A8C7S9-F1
#
_cell.length_a   1.000
_cell.length_b   1.000
_cell.length_c   1.000
_cell.angle_alpha   90.00
_cell.angle_beta   90.00
_cell.angle_gamma   90.00
#
_symmetry.space_group_name_H-M   'P 1'
#
loop_
_entity.id
_entity.type
_entity.pdbx_description
1 polymer ?
#
loop_
_entity_poly.entity_id
_entity_poly.type
_entity_poly.pdbx_seq_one_letter_code
_entity_poly.pdbx_strand_id
1 'polypeptide(L)'
;AFFGWLSCVGCCFAKVMYRRPYPLQRKICQLIPTSLAYLLDISPVAHRLVTVSWTQDASLFFHALQIAFFLVAAFFFSCPVPERFFPGCCDFMGQGHQVFHLFLSLCTMFQLEALFQDYARGRDTVVELFGRRQLWWACVSFPVLFTCCILTVLVTMRHMDKKLKSKQEKNY
;
A
#
# COMPACT_ATOMS: atom_id res chain seq x y z
N ALA A 1 9.25 8.10 1.79
CA ALA A 1 10.16 7.06 2.34
C ALA A 1 9.88 6.74 3.81
N PHE A 2 10.03 7.68 4.75
CA PHE A 2 9.87 7.43 6.19
C PHE A 2 8.55 6.75 6.57
N PHE A 3 7.40 7.29 6.16
CA PHE A 3 6.09 6.69 6.48
C PHE A 3 5.88 5.32 5.85
N GLY A 4 6.44 5.08 4.66
CA GLY A 4 6.44 3.75 4.04
C GLY A 4 7.24 2.73 4.86
N TRP A 5 8.42 3.11 5.34
CA TRP A 5 9.20 2.27 6.25
C TRP A 5 8.47 2.05 7.59
N LEU A 6 7.85 3.08 8.15
CA LEU A 6 7.07 3.00 9.38
C LEU A 6 5.88 2.04 9.23
N SER A 7 5.22 2.01 8.07
CA SER A 7 4.19 1.00 7.76
C SER A 7 4.75 -0.42 7.77
N CYS A 8 5.93 -0.65 7.18
CA CYS A 8 6.60 -1.95 7.23
C CYS A 8 6.90 -2.38 8.68
N VAL A 9 7.48 -1.49 9.48
CA VAL A 9 7.78 -1.72 10.90
C VAL A 9 6.51 -2.03 11.69
N GLY A 10 5.47 -1.19 11.54
CA GLY A 10 4.18 -1.38 12.21
C GLY A 10 3.52 -2.72 11.87
N CYS A 11 3.58 -3.15 10.60
CA CYS A 11 3.07 -4.44 10.16
C CYS A 11 3.86 -5.62 10.75
N CYS A 12 5.18 -5.54 10.75
CA CYS A 12 6.07 -6.55 11.33
C CYS A 12 5.85 -6.68 12.84
N PHE A 13 5.84 -5.56 13.54
CA PHE A 13 5.58 -5.49 14.99
C PHE A 13 4.21 -6.09 15.33
N ALA A 14 3.16 -5.70 14.60
CA ALA A 14 1.81 -6.19 14.82
C ALA A 14 1.69 -7.71 14.63
N LYS A 15 2.46 -8.31 13.71
CA LYS A 15 2.51 -9.78 13.53
C LYS A 15 3.26 -10.49 14.66
N VAL A 16 4.33 -9.91 15.21
CA VAL A 16 5.12 -10.54 16.28
C VAL A 16 4.45 -10.45 17.64
N MET A 17 3.79 -9.32 17.92
CA MET A 17 3.25 -9.04 19.25
C MET A 17 1.86 -9.62 19.46
N TYR A 18 1.00 -9.58 18.43
CA TYR A 18 -0.41 -9.96 18.58
C TYR A 18 -0.69 -11.35 18.03
N ARG A 19 -1.22 -12.24 18.90
CA ARG A 19 -1.70 -13.59 18.53
C ARG A 19 -3.22 -13.61 18.41
N ARG A 20 -3.77 -14.69 17.84
CA ARG A 20 -5.22 -14.91 17.85
C ARG A 20 -5.74 -15.13 19.29
N PRO A 21 -6.93 -14.64 19.64
CA PRO A 21 -7.80 -13.76 18.84
C PRO A 21 -7.19 -12.36 18.72
N TYR A 22 -7.15 -11.82 17.49
CA TYR A 22 -6.38 -10.60 17.22
C TYR A 22 -7.08 -9.37 17.80
N PRO A 23 -6.40 -8.58 18.65
CA PRO A 23 -6.99 -7.41 19.28
C PRO A 23 -6.97 -6.20 18.32
N LEU A 24 -7.80 -5.19 18.59
CA LEU A 24 -7.95 -4.00 17.74
C LEU A 24 -6.64 -3.24 17.52
N GLN A 25 -5.74 -3.25 18.51
CA GLN A 25 -4.42 -2.63 18.46
C GLN A 25 -3.60 -3.14 17.27
N ARG A 26 -3.76 -4.42 16.88
CA ARG A 26 -3.11 -4.98 15.69
C ARG A 26 -3.54 -4.26 14.41
N LYS A 27 -4.85 -3.97 14.29
CA LYS A 27 -5.39 -3.23 13.15
C LYS A 27 -4.89 -1.79 13.16
N ILE A 28 -4.86 -1.15 14.33
CA ILE A 28 -4.34 0.24 14.49
C ILE A 28 -2.89 0.34 14.03
N CYS A 29 -2.00 -0.56 14.50
CA CYS A 29 -0.59 -0.58 14.11
C CYS A 29 -0.35 -0.77 12.60
N GLN A 30 -1.29 -1.43 11.90
CA GLN A 30 -1.18 -1.70 10.46
C GLN A 30 -1.83 -0.59 9.62
N LEU A 31 -3.02 -0.15 10.01
CA LEU A 31 -3.82 0.78 9.23
C LEU A 31 -3.32 2.22 9.34
N ILE A 32 -2.97 2.71 10.53
CA ILE A 32 -2.62 4.13 10.69
C ILE A 32 -1.42 4.54 9.82
N PRO A 33 -0.25 3.87 9.89
CA PRO A 33 0.90 4.30 9.09
C PRO A 33 0.65 4.16 7.59
N THR A 34 -0.09 3.13 7.18
CA THR A 34 -0.42 2.85 5.77
C THR A 34 -1.40 3.89 5.22
N SER A 35 -2.45 4.21 5.96
CA SER A 35 -3.42 5.24 5.59
C SER A 35 -2.77 6.62 5.54
N LEU A 36 -1.89 6.95 6.49
CA LEU A 36 -1.15 8.22 6.46
C LEU A 36 -0.24 8.33 5.23
N ALA A 37 0.51 7.27 4.91
CA ALA A 37 1.34 7.25 3.69
C ALA A 37 0.49 7.46 2.44
N TYR A 38 -0.62 6.72 2.32
CA TYR A 38 -1.55 6.84 1.21
C TYR A 38 -2.14 8.25 1.07
N LEU A 39 -2.61 8.85 2.17
CA LEU A 39 -3.22 10.19 2.15
C LEU A 39 -2.22 11.26 1.71
N LEU A 40 -0.95 11.15 2.14
CA LEU A 40 0.09 12.07 1.71
C LEU A 40 0.37 11.92 0.21
N ASP A 41 0.51 10.67 -0.27
CA ASP A 41 0.84 10.39 -1.67
C ASP A 41 -0.30 10.79 -2.62
N ILE A 42 -1.57 10.61 -2.22
CA ILE A 42 -2.73 10.95 -3.06
C ILE A 42 -3.11 12.43 -3.00
N SER A 43 -2.68 13.17 -1.96
CA SER A 43 -3.06 14.58 -1.77
C SER A 43 -2.80 15.49 -2.98
N PRO A 44 -1.63 15.48 -3.66
CA PRO A 44 -1.42 16.32 -4.84
C PRO A 44 -2.29 15.90 -6.03
N VAL A 45 -2.57 14.59 -6.18
CA VAL A 45 -3.45 14.07 -7.23
C VAL A 45 -4.90 14.49 -6.98
N ALA A 46 -5.37 14.36 -5.74
CA ALA A 46 -6.70 14.79 -5.33
C ALA A 46 -6.89 16.30 -5.53
N HIS A 47 -5.88 17.10 -5.17
CA HIS A 47 -5.88 18.53 -5.46
C HIS A 47 -6.02 18.80 -6.96
N ARG A 48 -5.20 18.18 -7.81
CA ARG A 48 -5.28 18.35 -9.28
C ARG A 48 -6.65 17.96 -9.85
N LEU A 49 -7.25 16.87 -9.37
CA LEU A 49 -8.57 16.41 -9.80
C LEU A 49 -9.68 17.44 -9.56
N VAL A 50 -9.56 18.25 -8.51
CA VAL A 50 -10.57 19.27 -8.16
C VAL A 50 -10.26 20.66 -8.70
N THR A 51 -8.98 20.97 -9.00
CA THR A 51 -8.58 22.32 -9.44
C THR A 51 -8.33 22.45 -10.94
N VAL A 52 -8.05 21.37 -11.66
CA VAL A 52 -7.66 21.41 -13.08
C VAL A 52 -8.82 20.97 -13.98
N SER A 53 -8.96 21.60 -15.15
CA SER A 53 -9.95 21.18 -16.15
C SER A 53 -9.59 19.83 -16.74
N TRP A 54 -10.55 18.90 -16.72
CA TRP A 54 -10.39 17.54 -17.22
C TRP A 54 -10.20 17.46 -18.74
N THR A 55 -10.60 18.52 -19.46
CA THR A 55 -10.37 18.64 -20.91
C THR A 55 -8.92 18.95 -21.27
N GLN A 56 -8.11 19.44 -20.32
CA GLN A 56 -6.74 19.86 -20.57
C GLN A 56 -5.71 18.77 -20.22
N ASP A 57 -6.13 17.75 -19.48
CA ASP A 57 -5.23 16.75 -18.92
C ASP A 57 -5.88 15.35 -18.87
N ALA A 58 -5.47 14.51 -19.82
CA ALA A 58 -5.98 13.14 -19.94
C ALA A 58 -5.61 12.25 -18.74
N SER A 59 -4.52 12.55 -18.03
CA SER A 59 -4.07 11.74 -16.88
C SER A 59 -5.05 11.81 -15.71
N LEU A 60 -5.84 12.89 -15.61
CA LEU A 60 -6.86 13.05 -14.57
C LEU A 60 -7.93 11.96 -14.63
N PHE A 61 -8.33 11.54 -15.83
CA PHE A 61 -9.30 10.45 -15.98
C PHE A 61 -8.75 9.14 -15.42
N PHE A 62 -7.48 8.84 -15.71
CA PHE A 62 -6.82 7.64 -15.21
C PHE A 62 -6.59 7.70 -13.69
N HIS A 63 -6.25 8.85 -13.13
CA HIS A 63 -6.18 9.06 -11.68
C HIS A 63 -7.54 8.90 -10.99
N ALA A 64 -8.62 9.36 -11.61
CA ALA A 64 -9.96 9.17 -11.08
C ALA A 64 -10.34 7.68 -11.04
N LEU A 65 -10.06 6.94 -12.11
CA LEU A 65 -10.25 5.49 -12.16
C LEU A 65 -9.40 4.77 -11.10
N GLN A 66 -8.11 5.13 -10.97
CA GLN A 66 -7.25 4.62 -9.92
C GLN A 66 -7.91 4.78 -8.54
N ILE A 67 -8.32 5.99 -8.17
CA ILE A 67 -8.94 6.26 -6.86
C ILE A 67 -10.23 5.46 -6.69
N ALA A 68 -11.08 5.41 -7.72
CA ALA A 68 -12.31 4.63 -7.68
C ALA A 68 -12.03 3.13 -7.43
N PHE A 69 -11.09 2.53 -8.19
CA PHE A 69 -10.72 1.13 -8.00
C PHE A 69 -10.05 0.86 -6.67
N PHE A 70 -9.25 1.80 -6.15
CA PHE A 70 -8.69 1.70 -4.81
C PHE A 70 -9.79 1.64 -3.73
N LEU A 71 -10.80 2.50 -3.82
CA LEU A 71 -11.92 2.51 -2.87
C LEU A 71 -12.74 1.22 -2.93
N VAL A 72 -12.99 0.69 -4.13
CA VAL A 72 -13.65 -0.59 -4.31
C VAL A 72 -12.81 -1.74 -3.73
N ALA A 73 -11.50 -1.75 -3.98
CA ALA A 73 -10.60 -2.72 -3.37
C ALA A 73 -10.63 -2.62 -1.83
N ALA A 74 -10.53 -1.42 -1.26
CA ALA A 74 -10.60 -1.19 0.18
C ALA A 74 -11.93 -1.68 0.79
N PHE A 75 -13.03 -1.56 0.05
CA PHE A 75 -14.33 -2.14 0.44
C PHE A 75 -14.26 -3.66 0.53
N PHE A 76 -13.82 -4.36 -0.52
CA PHE A 76 -13.72 -5.83 -0.52
C PHE A 76 -12.68 -6.37 0.48
N PHE A 77 -11.64 -5.58 0.79
CA PHE A 77 -10.69 -5.91 1.86
C PHE A 77 -11.32 -5.84 3.26
N SER A 78 -12.16 -4.84 3.50
CA SER A 78 -12.75 -4.56 4.81
C SER A 78 -14.05 -5.33 5.06
N CYS A 79 -14.80 -5.57 3.99
CA CYS A 79 -16.09 -6.25 3.99
C CYS A 79 -15.95 -7.57 3.21
N PRO A 80 -16.04 -8.74 3.86
CA PRO A 80 -15.92 -10.04 3.20
C PRO A 80 -17.21 -10.37 2.42
N VAL A 81 -17.48 -9.63 1.35
CA VAL A 81 -18.57 -9.87 0.40
C VAL A 81 -17.98 -10.62 -0.78
N PRO A 82 -18.57 -11.72 -1.27
CA PRO A 82 -19.89 -12.31 -0.95
C PRO A 82 -19.91 -13.36 0.17
N GLU A 83 -18.76 -13.73 0.75
CA GLU A 83 -18.66 -14.77 1.81
C GLU A 83 -19.59 -14.54 3.01
N ARG A 84 -19.87 -13.27 3.33
CA ARG A 84 -20.85 -12.87 4.36
C ARG A 84 -22.30 -13.26 4.01
N PHE A 85 -22.64 -13.32 2.72
CA PHE A 85 -23.98 -13.62 2.24
C PHE A 85 -24.13 -15.09 1.81
N PHE A 86 -23.05 -15.74 1.38
CA PHE A 86 -23.06 -17.14 0.92
C PHE A 86 -21.91 -17.95 1.56
N PRO A 87 -21.97 -18.22 2.87
CA PRO A 87 -20.93 -19.00 3.55
C PRO A 87 -20.83 -20.42 2.94
N GLY A 88 -19.63 -20.82 2.52
CA GLY A 88 -19.36 -22.16 1.94
C GLY A 88 -19.58 -22.28 0.43
N CYS A 89 -20.16 -21.28 -0.25
CA CYS A 89 -20.36 -21.31 -1.70
C CYS A 89 -19.25 -20.62 -2.50
N CYS A 90 -18.44 -19.80 -1.84
CA CYS A 90 -17.38 -18.99 -2.47
C CYS A 90 -15.98 -19.41 -2.02
N ASP A 91 -15.81 -20.66 -1.56
CA ASP A 91 -14.56 -21.12 -0.94
C ASP A 91 -13.39 -21.27 -1.94
N PHE A 92 -13.67 -21.42 -3.24
CA PHE A 92 -12.64 -21.58 -4.28
C PHE A 92 -12.61 -20.44 -5.31
N MET A 93 -13.78 -19.97 -5.77
CA MET A 93 -13.92 -18.83 -6.69
C MET A 93 -14.88 -17.79 -6.10
N GLY A 94 -14.53 -16.52 -6.21
CA GLY A 94 -15.37 -15.41 -5.74
C GLY A 94 -15.19 -15.07 -4.26
N GLN A 95 -14.09 -15.48 -3.63
CA GLN A 95 -13.71 -14.97 -2.32
C GLN A 95 -13.57 -13.44 -2.37
N GLY A 96 -14.00 -12.74 -1.32
CA GLY A 96 -13.88 -11.28 -1.24
C GLY A 96 -12.42 -10.84 -1.39
N HIS A 97 -11.48 -11.68 -0.93
CA HIS A 97 -10.05 -11.47 -1.11
C HIS A 97 -9.58 -11.57 -2.59
N GLN A 98 -10.18 -12.44 -3.40
CA GLN A 98 -9.88 -12.53 -4.83
C GLN A 98 -10.38 -11.30 -5.57
N VAL A 99 -11.60 -10.86 -5.28
CA VAL A 99 -12.20 -9.64 -5.84
C VAL A 99 -11.40 -8.41 -5.44
N PHE A 100 -10.94 -8.35 -4.18
CA PHE A 100 -10.00 -7.34 -3.71
C PHE A 100 -8.73 -7.27 -4.58
N HIS A 101 -8.07 -8.40 -4.84
CA HIS A 101 -6.86 -8.43 -5.66
C HIS A 101 -7.11 -8.03 -7.11
N LEU A 102 -8.26 -8.39 -7.67
CA LEU A 102 -8.66 -7.95 -9.02
C LEU A 102 -8.73 -6.42 -9.09
N PHE A 103 -9.49 -5.79 -8.20
CA PHE A 103 -9.63 -4.33 -8.18
C PHE A 103 -8.34 -3.61 -7.81
N LEU A 104 -7.53 -4.17 -6.91
CA LEU A 104 -6.21 -3.62 -6.60
C LEU A 104 -5.25 -3.67 -7.80
N SER A 105 -5.33 -4.73 -8.61
CA SER A 105 -4.55 -4.85 -9.84
C SER A 105 -5.00 -3.81 -10.88
N LEU A 106 -6.30 -3.62 -11.06
CA LEU A 106 -6.86 -2.57 -11.93
C LEU A 106 -6.45 -1.17 -11.46
N CYS A 107 -6.55 -0.89 -10.16
CA CYS A 107 -6.04 0.34 -9.56
C CYS A 107 -4.59 0.60 -9.93
N THR A 108 -3.73 -0.42 -9.79
CA THR A 108 -2.29 -0.32 -10.11
C THR A 108 -2.07 -0.05 -11.61
N MET A 109 -2.83 -0.71 -12.49
CA MET A 109 -2.74 -0.49 -13.93
C MET A 109 -3.07 0.96 -14.29
N PHE A 110 -4.19 1.50 -13.80
CA PHE A 110 -4.58 2.88 -14.05
C PHE A 110 -3.64 3.89 -13.39
N GLN A 111 -3.08 3.56 -12.22
CA GLN A 111 -2.04 4.34 -11.58
C GLN A 111 -0.80 4.47 -12.48
N LEU A 112 -0.33 3.36 -13.03
CA LEU A 112 0.83 3.35 -13.91
C LEU A 112 0.57 4.17 -15.17
N GLU A 113 -0.57 3.98 -15.82
CA GLU A 113 -0.94 4.73 -17.02
C GLU A 113 -0.98 6.24 -16.76
N ALA A 114 -1.61 6.67 -15.65
CA ALA A 114 -1.65 8.07 -15.25
C ALA A 114 -0.24 8.64 -15.01
N LEU A 115 0.60 7.90 -14.28
CA LEU A 115 1.99 8.28 -14.00
C LEU A 115 2.85 8.36 -15.27
N PHE A 116 2.64 7.46 -16.24
CA PHE A 116 3.33 7.50 -17.52
C PHE A 116 2.98 8.78 -18.30
N GLN A 117 1.70 9.16 -18.32
CA GLN A 117 1.26 10.39 -18.98
C GLN A 117 1.78 11.65 -18.28
N ASP A 118 1.70 11.69 -16.95
CA ASP A 118 2.25 12.77 -16.14
C ASP A 118 3.77 12.92 -16.34
N TYR A 119 4.49 11.80 -16.38
CA TYR A 119 5.92 11.80 -16.65
C TYR A 119 6.23 12.29 -18.06
N ALA A 120 5.53 11.78 -19.07
CA ALA A 120 5.74 12.18 -20.46
C ALA A 120 5.52 13.69 -20.67
N ARG A 121 4.52 14.26 -19.98
CA ARG A 121 4.20 15.70 -20.06
C ARG A 121 5.12 16.57 -19.20
N GLY A 122 5.49 16.09 -18.01
CA GLY A 122 6.12 16.90 -16.97
C GLY A 122 7.62 16.70 -16.76
N ARG A 123 8.25 15.74 -17.45
CA ARG A 123 9.67 15.39 -17.19
C ARG A 123 10.63 16.58 -17.25
N ASP A 124 10.49 17.46 -18.24
CA ASP A 124 11.44 18.55 -18.46
C ASP A 124 11.22 19.64 -17.40
N THR A 125 9.96 19.98 -17.12
CA THR A 125 9.55 20.88 -16.03
C THR A 125 10.04 20.38 -14.65
N VAL A 126 9.94 19.07 -14.39
CA VAL A 126 10.39 18.45 -13.14
C VAL A 126 11.92 18.54 -13.00
N VAL A 127 12.66 18.31 -14.07
CA VAL A 127 14.13 18.44 -14.07
C VAL A 127 14.57 19.88 -13.84
N GLU A 128 13.85 20.84 -14.42
CA GLU A 128 14.11 22.27 -14.26
C GLU A 128 13.83 22.76 -12.82
N LEU A 129 12.66 22.41 -12.27
CA LEU A 129 12.22 22.85 -10.94
C LEU A 129 13.05 22.27 -9.79
N PHE A 130 13.27 20.95 -9.80
CA PHE A 130 13.93 20.27 -8.68
C PHE A 130 15.43 20.14 -8.87
N GLY A 131 15.91 20.26 -10.10
CA GLY A 131 17.29 20.02 -10.46
C GLY A 131 17.68 18.53 -10.40
N ARG A 132 18.70 18.18 -11.18
CA ARG A 132 19.19 16.79 -11.29
C ARG A 132 19.61 16.18 -9.93
N ARG A 133 20.16 17.00 -9.03
CA ARG A 133 20.64 16.55 -7.71
C ARG A 133 19.50 16.09 -6.80
N GLN A 134 18.38 16.79 -6.76
CA GLN A 134 17.25 16.42 -5.92
C GLN A 134 16.54 15.16 -6.45
N LEU A 135 16.42 15.05 -7.78
CA LEU A 135 15.92 13.84 -8.43
C LEU A 135 16.79 12.62 -8.09
N TRP A 136 18.11 12.79 -8.04
CA TRP A 136 19.02 11.73 -7.64
C TRP A 136 18.77 11.26 -6.20
N TRP A 137 18.55 12.18 -5.26
CA TRP A 137 18.15 11.83 -3.89
C TRP A 137 16.82 11.09 -3.83
N ALA A 138 15.84 11.49 -4.65
CA ALA A 138 14.58 10.77 -4.77
C ALA A 138 14.81 9.33 -5.29
N CYS A 139 15.62 9.17 -6.34
CA CYS A 139 15.99 7.86 -6.89
C CYS A 139 16.70 6.97 -5.87
N VAL A 140 17.62 7.52 -5.05
CA VAL A 140 18.32 6.76 -4.00
C VAL A 140 17.42 6.43 -2.80
N SER A 141 16.43 7.28 -2.51
CA SER A 141 15.51 7.02 -1.40
C SER A 141 14.71 5.73 -1.58
N PHE A 142 14.42 5.32 -2.82
CA PHE A 142 13.67 4.12 -3.14
C PHE A 142 14.41 2.80 -2.78
N PRO A 143 15.64 2.54 -3.27
CA PRO A 143 16.39 1.35 -2.88
C PRO A 143 16.74 1.37 -1.39
N VAL A 144 17.05 2.53 -0.80
CA VAL A 144 17.29 2.64 0.64
C VAL A 144 16.06 2.21 1.43
N LEU A 145 14.87 2.72 1.07
CA LEU A 145 13.61 2.29 1.67
C LEU A 145 13.40 0.78 1.53
N PHE A 146 13.60 0.24 0.32
CA PHE A 146 13.43 -1.18 0.04
C PHE A 146 14.35 -2.05 0.91
N THR A 147 15.64 -1.70 0.99
CA THR A 147 16.62 -2.38 1.85
C THR A 147 16.23 -2.30 3.32
N CYS A 148 15.83 -1.12 3.81
CA CYS A 148 15.37 -0.94 5.20
C CYS A 148 14.14 -1.81 5.53
N CYS A 149 13.18 -1.91 4.60
CA CYS A 149 12.02 -2.77 4.75
C CYS A 149 12.42 -4.26 4.78
N ILE A 150 13.30 -4.71 3.87
CA ILE A 150 13.81 -6.09 3.87
C ILE A 150 14.51 -6.42 5.18
N LEU A 151 15.42 -5.56 5.65
CA LEU A 151 16.15 -5.76 6.90
C LEU A 151 15.18 -5.87 8.08
N THR A 152 14.16 -5.01 8.11
CA THR A 152 13.10 -5.03 9.14
C THR A 152 12.37 -6.37 9.16
N VAL A 153 11.96 -6.87 7.98
CA VAL A 153 11.29 -8.17 7.85
C VAL A 153 12.21 -9.31 8.29
N LEU A 154 13.47 -9.34 7.83
CA LEU A 154 14.42 -10.40 8.17
C LEU A 154 14.73 -10.46 9.66
N VAL A 155 14.95 -9.31 10.30
CA VAL A 155 15.18 -9.21 11.75
C VAL A 155 13.95 -9.72 12.51
N THR A 156 12.76 -9.31 12.08
CA THR A 156 11.49 -9.71 12.69
C THR A 156 11.26 -11.23 12.56
N MET A 157 11.52 -11.81 11.39
CA MET A 157 11.42 -13.26 11.16
C MET A 157 12.39 -14.03 12.06
N ARG A 158 13.67 -13.63 12.10
CA ARG A 158 14.67 -14.26 12.98
C ARG A 158 14.28 -14.18 14.44
N HIS A 159 13.73 -13.05 14.89
CA HIS A 159 13.23 -12.91 16.26
C HIS A 159 12.04 -13.84 16.54
N MET A 160 11.11 -13.97 15.59
CA MET A 160 9.96 -14.87 15.71
C MET A 160 10.40 -16.34 15.78
N ASP A 161 11.34 -16.77 14.94
CA ASP A 161 11.87 -18.13 14.94
C ASP A 161 12.52 -18.49 16.28
N LYS A 162 13.36 -17.59 16.81
CA LYS A 162 13.96 -17.76 18.16
C LYS A 162 12.88 -17.87 19.24
N LYS A 163 11.86 -17.01 19.19
CA LYS A 163 10.74 -17.02 20.14
C LYS A 163 9.93 -18.32 20.04
N LEU A 164 9.71 -18.86 18.84
CA LEU A 164 9.00 -20.12 18.63
C LEU A 164 9.80 -21.31 19.18
N LYS A 165 11.10 -21.39 18.88
CA LYS A 165 11.99 -22.43 19.43
C LYS A 165 12.02 -22.43 20.96
N SER A 166 12.23 -21.26 21.58
CA SER A 166 12.23 -21.13 23.04
C SER A 166 10.91 -21.51 23.71
N LYS A 167 9.79 -21.42 22.98
CA LYS A 167 8.47 -21.82 23.48
C LYS A 167 8.26 -23.34 23.36
N GLN A 168 8.81 -23.97 22.32
CA GLN A 168 8.79 -25.42 22.18
C GLN A 168 9.64 -26.08 23.27
N GLU A 169 10.85 -25.56 23.54
CA GLU A 169 11.74 -26.06 24.59
C GLU A 169 11.15 -25.96 26.01
N LYS A 170 10.28 -24.97 26.28
CA LYS A 170 9.59 -24.82 27.58
C LYS A 170 8.35 -25.70 27.75
N ASN A 171 7.87 -26.31 26.67
CA ASN A 171 6.68 -27.16 26.68
C ASN A 171 7.01 -28.67 26.69
N TYR A 172 8.30 -29.01 26.64
CA TYR A 172 8.86 -30.34 26.91
C TYR A 172 9.54 -30.33 28.28
#